data_AF-A0A3B8JE84-F1
#
_entry.id   AF-A0A3B8JE84-F1
#
_cell.length_a   1.000
_cell.length_b   1.000
_cell.length_c   1.000
_cell.angle_alpha   90.00
_cell.angle_beta   90.00
_cell.angle_gamma   90.00
#
_symmetry.space_group_name_H-M   'P 1'
#
loop_
_entity.id
_entity.type
_entity.pdbx_description
1 polymer ?
#
loop_
_entity_poly.entity_id
_entity_poly.type
_entity_poly.pdbx_seq_one_letter_code
_entity_poly.pdbx_strand_id
1 'polypeptide(L)'
;MPTAQVTDTDQLDARQLLRTLAAVKKGDFSVRMPIDQTGIAGKIADTLNDIIERNERMTAELERISTVVGKEGKIAQRASLGNAGGSWSACVTSVNTLITDLVQPTAETARVIRAVAKGDLSQRIATEIEGRPLKGEFLATAEVVNTMVAQLSSFSSEVTRVAREVGTEG
;
A
#
# COMPACT_ATOMS: atom_id res chain seq x y z
N MET A 1 33.14 55.16 -17.55
CA MET A 1 31.98 54.25 -17.36
C MET A 1 32.54 52.85 -17.20
N PRO A 2 32.35 52.17 -16.05
CA PRO A 2 32.74 50.77 -15.92
C PRO A 2 31.64 49.89 -16.51
N THR A 3 32.01 49.07 -17.49
CA THR A 3 31.20 47.97 -18.03
C THR A 3 30.97 46.94 -16.93
N ALA A 4 29.73 46.83 -16.45
CA ALA A 4 29.32 45.75 -15.57
C ALA A 4 29.51 44.42 -16.31
N GLN A 5 30.43 43.60 -15.81
CA GLN A 5 30.54 42.20 -16.20
C GLN A 5 29.19 41.53 -15.92
N VAL A 6 28.53 41.05 -16.97
CA VAL A 6 27.42 40.11 -16.82
C VAL A 6 28.02 38.89 -16.12
N THR A 7 27.70 38.75 -14.84
CA THR A 7 28.19 37.66 -13.99
C THR A 7 27.84 36.31 -14.61
N ASP A 8 28.84 35.44 -14.68
CA ASP A 8 28.84 34.05 -15.17
C ASP A 8 27.79 33.12 -14.49
N THR A 9 27.03 33.66 -13.54
CA THR A 9 26.02 32.99 -12.70
C THR A 9 24.73 32.63 -13.45
N ASP A 10 24.55 33.13 -14.67
CA ASP A 10 23.35 32.88 -15.49
C ASP A 10 23.50 31.66 -16.42
N GLN A 11 24.68 31.03 -16.47
CA GLN A 11 24.96 29.90 -17.35
C GLN A 11 24.87 28.55 -16.60
N LEU A 12 23.98 27.68 -17.09
CA LEU A 12 23.81 26.33 -16.55
C LEU A 12 25.02 25.45 -16.86
N ASP A 13 25.70 24.92 -15.83
CA ASP A 13 26.75 23.92 -16.02
C ASP A 13 26.13 22.56 -16.38
N ALA A 14 26.21 22.23 -17.68
CA ALA A 14 25.71 20.98 -18.24
C ALA A 14 26.41 19.73 -17.66
N ARG A 15 27.68 19.82 -17.26
CA ARG A 15 28.39 18.69 -16.63
C ARG A 15 27.85 18.44 -15.24
N GLN A 16 27.58 19.50 -14.48
CA GLN A 16 26.95 19.39 -13.16
C GLN A 16 25.54 18.79 -13.28
N LEU A 17 24.72 19.31 -14.20
CA LEU A 17 23.39 18.77 -14.45
C LEU A 17 23.42 17.28 -14.78
N LEU A 18 24.32 16.87 -15.70
CA LEU A 18 24.45 15.47 -16.08
C LEU A 18 24.86 14.59 -14.90
N ARG A 19 25.79 15.04 -14.05
CA ARG A 19 26.18 14.31 -12.83
C ARG A 19 25.00 14.12 -11.89
N THR A 20 24.25 15.18 -11.62
CA THR A 20 23.06 15.11 -10.76
C THR A 20 22.02 14.15 -11.34
N LEU A 21 21.67 14.30 -12.61
CA LEU A 21 20.72 13.41 -13.29
C LEU A 21 21.20 11.95 -13.29
N ALA A 22 22.50 11.71 -13.46
CA ALA A 22 23.07 10.36 -13.42
C ALA A 22 22.98 9.73 -12.02
N ALA A 23 23.13 10.51 -10.95
CA ALA A 23 22.95 10.05 -9.58
C ALA A 23 21.46 9.75 -9.29
N VAL A 24 20.56 10.66 -9.65
CA VAL A 24 19.10 10.49 -9.52
C VAL A 24 18.61 9.27 -10.30
N LYS A 25 19.12 9.05 -11.51
CA LYS A 25 18.84 7.84 -12.31
C LYS A 25 19.23 6.55 -11.59
N LYS A 26 20.27 6.58 -10.75
CA LYS A 26 20.71 5.44 -9.93
C LYS A 26 19.95 5.33 -8.60
N GLY A 27 18.98 6.20 -8.35
CA GLY A 27 18.18 6.22 -7.13
C GLY A 27 18.82 7.00 -5.98
N ASP A 28 19.92 7.71 -6.21
CA ASP A 28 20.48 8.63 -5.22
C ASP A 28 19.68 9.94 -5.25
N PHE A 29 18.73 10.06 -4.32
CA PHE A 29 17.93 11.27 -4.12
C PHE A 29 18.49 12.20 -3.06
N SER A 30 19.74 12.01 -2.58
CA SER A 30 20.40 12.94 -1.66
C SER A 30 21.11 14.09 -2.37
N VAL A 31 21.42 13.92 -3.66
CA VAL A 31 22.08 14.94 -4.49
C VAL A 31 21.18 16.15 -4.74
N ARG A 32 21.79 17.33 -4.90
CA ARG A 32 21.08 18.58 -5.22
C ARG A 32 21.85 19.38 -6.26
N MET A 33 21.13 20.12 -7.09
CA MET A 33 21.68 21.19 -7.91
C MET A 33 22.00 22.42 -7.04
N PRO A 34 23.02 23.22 -7.41
CA PRO A 34 23.31 24.49 -6.74
C PRO A 34 22.12 25.47 -6.79
N ILE A 35 21.92 26.25 -5.71
CA ILE A 35 20.80 27.20 -5.53
C ILE A 35 21.20 28.67 -5.74
N ASP A 36 22.46 28.91 -6.09
CA ASP A 36 23.05 30.23 -6.30
C ASP A 36 22.82 30.77 -7.73
N GLN A 37 22.32 29.93 -8.64
CA GLN A 37 22.01 30.30 -10.01
C GLN A 37 20.72 31.11 -10.10
N THR A 38 20.72 32.13 -10.96
CA THR A 38 19.53 32.95 -11.25
C THR A 38 18.98 32.64 -12.64
N GLY A 39 17.92 33.34 -13.04
CA GLY A 39 17.36 33.22 -14.38
C GLY A 39 16.76 31.84 -14.67
N ILE A 40 16.92 31.37 -15.91
CA ILE A 40 16.40 30.05 -16.33
C ILE A 40 17.24 28.91 -15.72
N ALA A 41 18.54 29.11 -15.56
CA ALA A 41 19.44 28.11 -14.96
C ALA A 41 19.03 27.79 -13.52
N GLY A 42 18.77 28.83 -12.71
CA GLY A 42 18.19 28.69 -11.36
C GLY A 42 16.85 27.96 -11.36
N LYS A 43 15.91 28.36 -12.23
CA LYS A 43 14.60 27.67 -12.34
C LYS A 43 14.71 26.19 -12.70
N ILE A 44 15.67 25.82 -13.55
CA ILE A 44 15.95 24.41 -13.88
C ILE A 44 16.50 23.68 -12.65
N ALA A 45 17.44 24.29 -11.93
CA ALA A 45 18.01 23.73 -10.71
C ALA A 45 16.94 23.49 -9.63
N ASP A 46 16.10 24.50 -9.36
CA ASP A 46 14.99 24.42 -8.42
C ASP A 46 13.99 23.34 -8.83
N THR A 47 13.58 23.32 -10.09
CA THR A 47 12.63 22.31 -10.60
C THR A 47 13.20 20.90 -10.48
N LEU A 48 14.48 20.71 -10.76
CA LEU A 48 15.13 19.41 -10.59
C LEU A 48 15.20 19.02 -9.11
N ASN A 49 15.58 19.94 -8.23
CA ASN A 49 15.60 19.71 -6.79
C ASN A 49 14.22 19.31 -6.25
N ASP A 50 13.15 19.97 -6.71
CA ASP A 50 11.76 19.62 -6.37
C ASP A 50 11.40 18.19 -6.82
N ILE A 51 11.84 17.78 -8.02
CA ILE A 51 11.61 16.41 -8.52
C ILE A 51 12.37 15.41 -7.67
N ILE A 52 13.62 15.70 -7.31
CA ILE A 52 14.44 14.84 -6.45
C ILE A 52 13.80 14.67 -5.08
N GLU A 53 13.36 15.78 -4.47
CA GLU A 53 12.69 15.75 -3.17
C GLU A 53 11.38 14.95 -3.21
N ARG A 54 10.57 15.09 -4.28
CA ARG A 54 9.36 14.27 -4.45
C ARG A 54 9.66 12.79 -4.56
N ASN A 55 10.71 12.42 -5.28
CA ASN A 55 11.15 11.02 -5.36
C ASN A 55 11.62 10.49 -4.00
N GLU A 56 12.39 11.28 -3.27
CA GLU A 56 12.85 10.94 -1.91
C GLU A 56 11.66 10.69 -0.97
N ARG A 57 10.66 11.58 -0.97
CA ARG A 57 9.43 11.44 -0.18
C ARG A 57 8.61 10.21 -0.59
N MET A 58 8.50 9.93 -1.89
CA MET A 58 7.83 8.72 -2.39
C MET A 58 8.50 7.45 -1.88
N THR A 59 9.83 7.36 -1.97
CA THR A 59 10.59 6.21 -1.47
C THR A 59 10.35 6.03 0.03
N ALA A 60 10.51 7.09 0.82
CA ALA A 60 10.30 7.03 2.27
C ALA A 60 8.86 6.60 2.63
N GLU A 61 7.87 7.08 1.88
CA GLU A 61 6.47 6.73 2.13
C GLU A 61 6.15 5.27 1.79
N LEU A 62 6.72 4.74 0.70
CA LEU A 62 6.58 3.32 0.35
C LEU A 62 7.25 2.42 1.40
N GLU A 63 8.42 2.80 1.91
CA GLU A 63 9.09 2.09 3.01
C GLU A 63 8.26 2.11 4.31
N ARG A 64 7.71 3.28 4.65
CA ARG A 64 6.83 3.43 5.80
C ARG A 64 5.62 2.52 5.68
N ILE A 65 4.93 2.53 4.54
CA ILE A 65 3.75 1.70 4.30
C ILE A 65 4.07 0.22 4.31
N SER A 66 5.18 -0.18 3.69
CA SER A 66 5.66 -1.57 3.73
C SER A 66 5.85 -2.06 5.17
N THR A 67 6.40 -1.23 6.05
CA THR A 67 6.60 -1.57 7.46
C THR A 67 5.29 -1.56 8.23
N VAL A 68 4.54 -0.46 8.18
CA VAL A 68 3.34 -0.24 8.99
C VAL A 68 2.20 -1.18 8.60
N VAL A 69 1.91 -1.34 7.31
CA VAL A 69 0.84 -2.23 6.84
C VAL A 69 1.35 -3.66 6.74
N GLY A 70 2.51 -3.86 6.10
CA GLY A 70 3.02 -5.20 5.78
C GLY A 70 3.63 -5.95 6.97
N LYS A 71 4.40 -5.28 7.84
CA LYS A 71 5.09 -5.94 8.96
C LYS A 71 4.34 -5.79 10.28
N GLU A 72 3.80 -4.61 10.55
CA GLU A 72 3.08 -4.33 11.82
C GLU A 72 1.58 -4.65 11.75
N GLY A 73 1.03 -4.92 10.56
CA GLY A 73 -0.39 -5.26 10.39
C GLY A 73 -1.36 -4.11 10.67
N LYS A 74 -0.89 -2.85 10.66
CA LYS A 74 -1.74 -1.66 10.84
C LYS A 74 -2.49 -1.33 9.55
N ILE A 75 -3.38 -2.21 9.15
CA ILE A 75 -4.14 -2.23 7.87
C ILE A 75 -5.08 -1.05 7.64
N ALA A 76 -5.28 -0.18 8.62
CA ALA A 76 -6.04 1.08 8.47
C ALA A 76 -5.17 2.23 7.93
N GLN A 77 -3.85 2.09 7.95
CA GLN A 77 -2.91 3.11 7.49
C GLN A 77 -2.89 3.17 5.97
N ARG A 78 -2.70 4.38 5.44
CA ARG A 78 -2.73 4.66 3.99
C ARG A 78 -1.53 5.49 3.60
N ALA A 79 -1.09 5.31 2.36
CA ALA A 79 -0.03 6.08 1.74
C ALA A 79 -0.50 7.53 1.51
N SER A 80 0.37 8.50 1.73
CA SER A 80 0.12 9.93 1.47
C SER A 80 1.39 10.66 1.08
N LEU A 81 1.30 11.52 0.06
CA LEU A 81 2.40 12.38 -0.40
C LEU A 81 2.09 13.87 -0.29
N GLY A 82 1.23 14.26 0.66
CA GLY A 82 0.81 15.65 0.83
C GLY A 82 0.20 16.22 -0.44
N ASN A 83 0.69 17.37 -0.89
CA ASN A 83 0.16 18.11 -2.05
C ASN A 83 0.58 17.52 -3.42
N ALA A 84 0.76 16.21 -3.52
CA ALA A 84 1.09 15.55 -4.77
C ALA A 84 -0.09 15.66 -5.77
N GLY A 85 0.17 16.27 -6.93
CA GLY A 85 -0.80 16.37 -8.04
C GLY A 85 -0.50 15.39 -9.18
N GLY A 86 -1.45 15.25 -10.10
CA GLY A 86 -1.28 14.46 -11.33
C GLY A 86 -0.93 12.99 -11.08
N SER A 87 0.00 12.44 -11.86
CA SER A 87 0.38 11.02 -11.79
C SER A 87 0.91 10.57 -10.44
N TRP A 88 1.46 11.49 -9.62
CA TRP A 88 1.90 11.18 -8.27
C TRP A 88 0.72 10.83 -7.35
N SER A 89 -0.37 11.59 -7.45
CA SER A 89 -1.61 11.30 -6.72
C SER A 89 -2.23 9.99 -7.18
N ALA A 90 -2.21 9.73 -8.50
CA ALA A 90 -2.67 8.46 -9.05
C ALA A 90 -1.86 7.28 -8.51
N CYS A 91 -0.54 7.39 -8.39
CA CYS A 91 0.31 6.36 -7.81
C CYS A 91 -0.04 6.06 -6.35
N VAL A 92 -0.20 7.09 -5.52
CA VAL A 92 -0.64 6.94 -4.12
C VAL A 92 -2.02 6.28 -4.04
N THR A 93 -2.93 6.68 -4.93
CA THR A 93 -4.27 6.08 -5.04
C THR A 93 -4.18 4.59 -5.36
N SER A 94 -3.36 4.20 -6.36
CA SER A 94 -3.17 2.80 -6.73
C SER A 94 -2.61 1.96 -5.58
N VAL A 95 -1.64 2.47 -4.81
CA VAL A 95 -1.12 1.78 -3.62
C VAL A 95 -2.22 1.60 -2.57
N ASN A 96 -3.02 2.64 -2.31
CA ASN A 96 -4.11 2.58 -1.35
C ASN A 96 -5.25 1.63 -1.78
N THR A 97 -5.54 1.57 -3.08
CA THR A 97 -6.47 0.58 -3.65
C THR A 97 -5.93 -0.83 -3.45
N LEU A 98 -4.66 -1.08 -3.76
CA LEU A 98 -4.04 -2.39 -3.53
C LEU A 98 -4.11 -2.81 -2.06
N ILE A 99 -3.81 -1.91 -1.13
CA ILE A 99 -3.95 -2.18 0.31
C ILE A 99 -5.39 -2.59 0.64
N THR A 100 -6.38 -1.87 0.13
CA THR A 100 -7.79 -2.16 0.40
C THR A 100 -8.20 -3.52 -0.17
N ASP A 101 -7.85 -3.79 -1.43
CA ASP A 101 -8.16 -5.04 -2.13
C ASP A 101 -7.49 -6.27 -1.46
N LEU A 102 -6.35 -6.09 -0.79
CA LEU A 102 -5.70 -7.16 -0.02
C LEU A 102 -6.29 -7.31 1.39
N VAL A 103 -6.63 -6.20 2.05
CA VAL A 103 -7.07 -6.20 3.45
C VAL A 103 -8.50 -6.72 3.60
N GLN A 104 -9.40 -6.40 2.67
CA GLN A 104 -10.82 -6.69 2.81
C GLN A 104 -11.11 -8.21 2.87
N PRO A 105 -10.59 -9.07 1.97
CA PRO A 105 -10.80 -10.52 2.06
C PRO A 105 -10.17 -11.13 3.33
N THR A 106 -9.00 -10.64 3.75
CA THR A 106 -8.34 -11.09 4.98
C THR A 106 -9.16 -10.73 6.22
N ALA A 107 -9.74 -9.52 6.26
CA ALA A 107 -10.61 -9.08 7.35
C ALA A 107 -11.88 -9.95 7.44
N GLU A 108 -12.50 -10.28 6.30
CA GLU A 108 -13.65 -11.18 6.26
C GLU A 108 -13.31 -12.59 6.75
N THR A 109 -12.14 -13.10 6.35
CA THR A 109 -11.64 -14.39 6.85
C THR A 109 -11.49 -14.38 8.36
N ALA A 110 -10.85 -13.34 8.90
CA ALA A 110 -10.68 -13.19 10.34
C ALA A 110 -12.01 -13.02 11.08
N ARG A 111 -13.01 -12.35 10.48
CA ARG A 111 -14.36 -12.21 11.03
C ARG A 111 -15.04 -13.58 11.21
N VAL A 112 -15.01 -14.42 10.18
CA VAL A 112 -15.62 -15.75 10.21
C VAL A 112 -14.91 -16.67 11.20
N ILE A 113 -13.57 -16.67 11.22
CA ILE A 113 -12.80 -17.45 12.20
C ILE A 113 -13.15 -17.02 13.64
N ARG A 114 -13.26 -15.71 13.90
CA ARG A 114 -13.69 -15.21 15.22
C ARG A 114 -15.11 -15.63 15.58
N ALA A 115 -16.03 -15.73 14.62
CA ALA A 115 -17.39 -16.21 14.86
C ALA A 115 -17.39 -17.70 15.23
N VAL A 116 -16.64 -18.52 14.48
CA VAL A 116 -16.45 -19.95 14.78
C VAL A 116 -15.87 -20.16 16.17
N ALA A 117 -14.85 -19.37 16.55
CA ALA A 117 -14.26 -19.43 17.89
C ALA A 117 -15.25 -19.08 19.02
N LYS A 118 -16.32 -18.35 18.71
CA LYS A 118 -17.43 -18.04 19.63
C LYS A 118 -18.59 -19.04 19.54
N GLY A 119 -18.45 -20.10 18.74
CA GLY A 119 -19.48 -21.12 18.53
C GLY A 119 -20.52 -20.77 17.46
N ASP A 120 -20.40 -19.65 16.77
CA ASP A 120 -21.29 -19.31 15.66
C ASP A 120 -20.78 -19.94 14.36
N LEU A 121 -21.32 -21.12 14.05
CA LEU A 121 -21.02 -21.90 12.84
C LEU A 121 -21.95 -21.56 11.66
N SER A 122 -22.77 -20.51 11.78
CA SER A 122 -23.64 -20.03 10.70
C SER A 122 -22.93 -19.06 9.75
N GLN A 123 -21.85 -18.43 10.20
CA GLN A 123 -21.11 -17.43 9.43
C GLN A 123 -20.32 -18.05 8.28
N ARG A 124 -20.33 -17.37 7.13
CA ARG A 124 -19.55 -17.73 5.94
C ARG A 124 -18.82 -16.50 5.39
N ILE A 125 -17.74 -16.76 4.67
CA ILE A 125 -17.06 -15.75 3.86
C ILE A 125 -17.88 -15.57 2.58
N ALA A 126 -18.22 -14.33 2.26
CA ALA A 126 -18.90 -14.00 1.01
C ALA A 126 -17.97 -14.25 -0.19
N THR A 127 -18.48 -14.93 -1.22
CA THR A 127 -17.74 -15.17 -2.48
C THR A 127 -17.75 -13.97 -3.42
N GLU A 128 -18.45 -12.90 -3.03
CA GLU A 128 -18.53 -11.64 -3.74
C GLU A 128 -18.42 -10.50 -2.72
N ILE A 129 -17.60 -9.51 -3.06
CA ILE A 129 -17.34 -8.33 -2.23
C ILE A 129 -17.50 -7.10 -3.11
N GLU A 130 -18.41 -6.19 -2.72
CA GLU A 130 -18.68 -4.94 -3.46
C GLU A 130 -18.97 -5.13 -4.96
N GLY A 131 -19.80 -6.12 -5.30
CA GLY A 131 -20.16 -6.40 -6.69
C GLY A 131 -19.07 -7.14 -7.48
N ARG A 132 -17.96 -7.52 -6.83
CA ARG A 132 -16.83 -8.19 -7.47
C ARG A 132 -16.67 -9.61 -6.90
N PRO A 133 -16.74 -10.66 -7.75
CA PRO A 133 -16.51 -12.01 -7.28
C PRO A 133 -15.05 -12.16 -6.82
N LEU A 134 -14.85 -12.87 -5.71
CA LEU A 134 -13.53 -13.29 -5.29
C LEU A 134 -12.91 -14.19 -6.37
N LYS A 135 -11.60 -14.06 -6.57
CA LYS A 135 -10.84 -14.82 -7.56
C LYS A 135 -9.50 -15.26 -6.98
N GLY A 136 -8.89 -16.26 -7.62
CA GLY A 136 -7.55 -16.76 -7.26
C GLY A 136 -7.48 -17.17 -5.79
N GLU A 137 -6.39 -16.78 -5.12
CA GLU A 137 -6.11 -17.14 -3.72
C GLU A 137 -7.21 -16.70 -2.74
N PHE A 138 -7.88 -15.57 -3.00
CA PHE A 138 -8.97 -15.11 -2.13
C PHE A 138 -10.19 -16.02 -2.21
N LEU A 139 -10.54 -16.50 -3.42
CA LEU A 139 -11.64 -17.45 -3.59
C LEU A 139 -11.28 -18.80 -2.96
N ALA A 140 -10.08 -19.30 -3.24
CA ALA A 140 -9.61 -20.57 -2.68
C ALA A 140 -9.62 -20.53 -1.14
N THR A 141 -9.14 -19.45 -0.53
CA THR A 141 -9.19 -19.26 0.93
C THR A 141 -10.63 -19.24 1.44
N ALA A 142 -11.53 -18.52 0.75
CA ALA A 142 -12.94 -18.46 1.13
C ALA A 142 -13.61 -19.84 1.10
N GLU A 143 -13.36 -20.64 0.06
CA GLU A 143 -13.89 -22.00 -0.09
C GLU A 143 -13.37 -22.94 0.99
N VAL A 144 -12.07 -22.89 1.30
CA VAL A 144 -11.45 -23.71 2.35
C VAL A 144 -12.07 -23.38 3.72
N VAL A 145 -12.16 -22.10 4.07
CA VAL A 145 -12.76 -21.68 5.35
C VAL A 145 -14.24 -22.04 5.42
N ASN A 146 -15.00 -21.82 4.34
CA ASN A 146 -16.41 -22.18 4.28
C ASN A 146 -16.60 -23.69 4.43
N THR A 147 -15.75 -24.51 3.80
CA THR A 147 -15.80 -25.98 3.95
C THR A 147 -15.51 -26.40 5.39
N MET A 148 -14.50 -25.82 6.03
CA MET A 148 -14.19 -26.04 7.45
C MET A 148 -15.40 -25.71 8.34
N VAL A 149 -16.06 -24.56 8.13
CA VAL A 149 -17.27 -24.18 8.89
C VAL A 149 -18.39 -25.21 8.71
N ALA A 150 -18.61 -25.69 7.48
CA ALA A 150 -19.63 -26.70 7.20
C ALA A 150 -19.37 -28.00 7.95
N GLN A 151 -18.13 -28.48 7.94
CA GLN A 151 -17.73 -29.71 8.62
C GLN A 151 -17.91 -29.59 10.14
N LEU A 152 -17.49 -28.48 10.73
CA LEU A 152 -17.69 -28.23 12.17
C LEU A 152 -19.18 -28.17 12.54
N SER A 153 -20.00 -27.52 11.71
CA SER A 153 -21.45 -27.44 11.93
C SER A 153 -22.11 -28.81 11.91
N SER A 154 -21.76 -29.64 10.92
CA SER A 154 -22.22 -31.03 10.81
C SER A 154 -21.81 -31.85 12.04
N PHE A 155 -20.54 -31.77 12.44
CA PHE A 155 -20.04 -32.47 13.62
C PHE A 155 -20.76 -32.05 14.91
N SER A 156 -20.97 -30.74 15.11
CA SER A 156 -21.70 -30.22 16.28
C SER A 156 -23.14 -30.72 16.33
N SER A 157 -23.81 -30.79 15.17
CA SER A 157 -25.16 -31.36 15.07
C SER A 157 -25.17 -32.84 15.46
N GLU A 158 -24.20 -33.59 14.97
CA GLU A 158 -24.09 -35.03 15.22
C GLU A 158 -23.81 -35.34 16.69
N VAL A 159 -22.89 -34.61 17.33
CA VAL A 159 -22.63 -34.74 18.77
C VAL A 159 -23.89 -34.44 19.59
N THR A 160 -24.65 -33.41 19.21
CA THR A 160 -25.91 -33.05 19.90
C THR A 160 -26.98 -34.14 19.73
N ARG A 161 -27.01 -34.82 18.57
CA ARG A 161 -27.90 -35.95 18.31
C ARG A 161 -27.52 -37.15 19.18
N VAL A 162 -26.25 -37.56 19.16
CA VAL A 162 -25.74 -38.70 19.93
C VAL A 162 -25.91 -38.48 21.44
N ALA A 163 -25.65 -37.27 21.93
CA ALA A 163 -25.84 -36.93 23.35
C ALA A 163 -27.30 -37.07 23.79
N ARG A 164 -28.27 -36.76 22.91
CA ARG A 164 -29.70 -36.96 23.20
C ARG A 164 -30.07 -38.44 23.23
N GLU A 165 -29.61 -39.22 22.25
CA GLU A 165 -29.92 -40.66 22.15
C GLU A 165 -29.37 -41.43 23.36
N VAL A 166 -28.10 -41.23 23.70
CA VAL A 166 -27.47 -41.88 24.85
C VAL A 166 -28.10 -41.41 26.18
N GLY A 167 -28.54 -40.15 26.25
CA GLY A 167 -29.23 -39.62 27.44
C GLY A 167 -30.66 -40.12 27.62
N THR A 168 -31.30 -40.64 26.57
CA THR A 168 -32.66 -41.21 26.65
C THR A 168 -32.68 -42.73 26.85
N GLU A 169 -31.57 -43.42 26.56
CA GLU A 169 -31.44 -44.89 26.70
C GLU A 169 -30.71 -45.32 27.99
N GLY A 170 -30.19 -44.38 28.78
CA GLY A 170 -29.46 -44.61 30.04
C GLY A 170 -30.29 -44.45 31.31
#